data_AF-A0A3N7H6F8-F1
#
_entry.id   AF-A0A3N7H6F8-F1
#
_cell.length_a   1.000
_cell.length_b   1.000
_cell.length_c   1.000
_cell.angle_alpha   90.00
_cell.angle_beta   90.00
_cell.angle_gamma   90.00
#
_symmetry.space_group_name_H-M   'P 1'
#
loop_
_entity.id
_entity.type
_entity.pdbx_description
1 polymer ?
#
loop_
_entity_poly.entity_id
_entity_poly.type
_entity_poly.pdbx_seq_one_letter_code
_entity_poly.pdbx_strand_id
1 'polypeptide(L)'
;MNFWEQLTDGLHMHEVLLFVLGSLFFLVLLFLMVLYAWRKEKLNVLLFFFIIPVVMIGWPSIAKIQINEAGIALENTLRAYEDDPQNPETRKALQAQVKELEDKEVKNPKTLINVAKANYMLGKDRDALQ
;
A
#
# COMPACT_ATOMS: atom_id res chain seq x y z
N MET A 1 -15.16 6.77 -8.45
CA MET A 1 -14.22 5.77 -7.94
C MET A 1 -14.87 4.41 -7.95
N ASN A 2 -14.33 3.49 -8.73
CA ASN A 2 -14.84 2.12 -8.81
C ASN A 2 -14.30 1.30 -7.63
N PHE A 3 -15.01 0.24 -7.20
CA PHE A 3 -14.59 -0.67 -6.13
C PHE A 3 -13.16 -1.21 -6.33
N TRP A 4 -12.83 -1.51 -7.59
CA TRP A 4 -11.48 -1.93 -7.99
C TRP A 4 -10.42 -0.89 -7.70
N GLU A 5 -10.69 0.39 -7.94
CA GLU A 5 -9.74 1.47 -7.69
C GLU A 5 -9.43 1.57 -6.20
N GLN A 6 -10.42 1.45 -5.30
CA GLN A 6 -10.18 1.42 -3.85
C GLN A 6 -9.33 0.21 -3.41
N LEU A 7 -9.56 -0.95 -4.01
CA LEU A 7 -8.79 -2.16 -3.72
C LEU A 7 -7.37 -2.15 -4.27
N THR A 8 -7.09 -1.40 -5.34
CA THR A 8 -5.75 -1.23 -5.90
C THR A 8 -5.11 0.11 -5.55
N ASP A 9 -5.82 0.99 -4.83
CA ASP A 9 -5.31 2.31 -4.43
C ASP A 9 -4.11 2.17 -3.49
N GLY A 10 -2.99 2.79 -3.84
CA GLY A 10 -1.74 2.64 -3.10
C GLY A 10 -0.98 1.32 -3.30
N LEU A 11 -1.39 0.45 -4.23
CA LEU A 11 -0.53 -0.62 -4.74
C LEU A 11 0.27 -0.13 -5.95
N HIS A 12 1.54 -0.54 -6.03
CA HIS A 12 2.30 -0.38 -7.26
C HIS A 12 1.72 -1.28 -8.37
N MET A 13 1.98 -0.92 -9.64
CA MET A 13 1.45 -1.64 -10.79
C MET A 13 1.80 -3.14 -10.79
N HIS A 14 3.02 -3.47 -10.34
CA HIS A 14 3.48 -4.85 -10.25
C HIS A 14 2.78 -5.62 -9.11
N GLU A 15 2.40 -4.96 -8.03
CA GLU A 15 1.65 -5.56 -6.92
C GLU A 15 0.21 -5.86 -7.31
N VAL A 16 -0.42 -4.97 -8.09
CA VAL A 16 -1.75 -5.24 -8.68
C VAL A 16 -1.69 -6.47 -9.57
N LEU A 17 -0.66 -6.58 -10.42
CA LEU A 17 -0.45 -7.78 -11.22
C LEU A 17 -0.30 -9.02 -10.34
N LEU A 18 0.51 -8.96 -9.29
CA LEU A 18 0.78 -10.07 -8.40
C LEU A 18 -0.49 -10.54 -7.67
N PHE A 19 -1.33 -9.59 -7.26
CA PHE A 19 -2.65 -9.83 -6.66
C PHE A 19 -3.60 -10.52 -7.65
N VAL A 20 -3.72 -10.00 -8.87
CA VAL A 20 -4.59 -10.57 -9.92
C VAL A 20 -4.11 -11.96 -10.33
N LEU A 21 -2.80 -12.14 -10.56
CA LEU A 21 -2.22 -13.44 -10.91
C LEU A 21 -2.41 -14.45 -9.78
N GLY A 22 -2.17 -14.03 -8.52
CA GLY A 22 -2.37 -14.86 -7.34
C GLY A 22 -3.83 -15.30 -7.18
N SER A 23 -4.78 -14.39 -7.36
CA SER A 23 -6.22 -14.69 -7.33
C SER A 23 -6.61 -15.67 -8.43
N LEU A 24 -6.11 -15.47 -9.65
CA LEU A 24 -6.40 -16.34 -10.79
C LEU A 24 -5.80 -17.74 -10.58
N PHE A 25 -4.57 -17.81 -10.08
CA PHE A 25 -3.90 -19.07 -9.73
C PHE A 25 -4.62 -19.81 -8.60
N PHE A 26 -5.13 -19.10 -7.59
CA PHE A 26 -5.95 -19.66 -6.52
C PHE A 26 -7.21 -20.33 -7.05
N LEU A 27 -7.92 -19.69 -8.00
CA LEU A 27 -9.11 -20.26 -8.63
C LEU A 27 -8.78 -21.53 -9.43
N VAL A 28 -7.66 -21.53 -10.16
CA VAL A 28 -7.19 -22.72 -10.89
C VAL A 28 -6.86 -23.87 -9.94
N LEU A 29 -6.19 -23.57 -8.81
CA LEU A 29 -5.90 -24.58 -7.79
C LEU A 29 -7.17 -25.11 -7.10
N LEU A 30 -8.16 -24.26 -6.84
CA LEU A 30 -9.48 -24.71 -6.35
C LEU A 30 -10.14 -25.65 -7.34
N PHE A 31 -10.13 -25.32 -8.63
CA PHE A 31 -10.70 -26.17 -9.67
C PHE A 31 -9.97 -27.52 -9.78
N LEU A 32 -8.63 -27.51 -9.77
CA LEU A 32 -7.81 -28.73 -9.74
C LEU A 32 -8.08 -29.57 -8.49
N MET A 33 -8.28 -28.94 -7.34
CA MET A 33 -8.57 -29.63 -6.09
C MET A 33 -9.90 -30.39 -6.17
N VAL A 34 -10.93 -29.76 -6.72
CA VAL A 34 -12.23 -30.41 -6.95
C VAL A 34 -12.07 -31.59 -7.92
N LEU A 35 -11.32 -31.44 -9.01
CA LEU A 35 -11.05 -32.52 -9.96
C LEU A 35 -10.27 -33.70 -9.34
N TYR A 36 -9.22 -33.41 -8.59
CA TYR A 36 -8.41 -34.43 -7.91
C TYR A 36 -9.21 -35.15 -6.81
N ALA A 37 -10.04 -34.42 -6.08
CA ALA A 37 -10.94 -34.99 -5.09
C ALA A 37 -11.93 -35.96 -5.75
N TRP A 38 -12.47 -35.60 -6.92
CA TRP A 38 -13.36 -36.49 -7.68
C TRP A 38 -12.64 -37.74 -8.20
N ARG A 39 -11.38 -37.60 -8.61
CA ARG A 39 -10.53 -38.73 -9.06
C ARG A 39 -9.92 -39.57 -7.91
N LYS A 40 -10.17 -39.22 -6.64
CA LYS A 40 -9.59 -39.85 -5.44
C LYS A 40 -8.06 -39.90 -5.44
N GLU A 41 -7.44 -38.90 -6.06
CA GLU A 41 -5.98 -38.74 -6.10
C GLU A 41 -5.44 -38.12 -4.80
N LYS A 42 -4.12 -38.22 -4.57
CA LYS A 42 -3.49 -37.69 -3.36
C LYS A 42 -3.51 -36.15 -3.36
N LEU A 43 -4.31 -35.56 -2.47
CA LEU A 43 -4.48 -34.10 -2.34
C LEU A 43 -3.34 -33.40 -1.58
N ASN A 44 -2.53 -34.15 -0.83
CA ASN A 44 -1.53 -33.58 0.08
C ASN A 44 -0.54 -32.67 -0.63
N VAL A 45 -0.10 -33.03 -1.84
CA VAL A 45 0.83 -32.20 -2.64
C VAL A 45 0.14 -30.90 -3.07
N LEU A 46 -1.11 -30.98 -3.52
CA LEU A 46 -1.86 -29.82 -4.01
C LEU A 46 -2.15 -28.80 -2.90
N LEU A 47 -2.39 -29.27 -1.67
CA LEU A 47 -2.58 -28.38 -0.50
C LEU A 47 -1.35 -27.52 -0.21
N PHE A 48 -0.13 -28.01 -0.43
CA PHE A 48 1.06 -27.18 -0.27
C PHE A 48 1.15 -26.07 -1.33
N PHE A 49 0.64 -26.31 -2.54
CA PHE A 49 0.61 -25.30 -3.61
C PHE A 49 -0.32 -24.12 -3.31
N PHE A 50 -1.29 -24.27 -2.40
CA PHE A 50 -2.17 -23.17 -1.96
C PHE A 50 -1.43 -22.09 -1.17
N ILE A 51 -0.28 -22.40 -0.57
CA ILE A 51 0.49 -21.41 0.21
C ILE A 51 0.98 -20.28 -0.69
N ILE A 52 1.42 -20.61 -1.91
CA ILE A 52 1.96 -19.66 -2.89
C ILE A 52 0.96 -18.54 -3.23
N PRO A 53 -0.25 -18.82 -3.75
CA PRO A 53 -1.21 -17.76 -4.06
C PRO A 53 -1.69 -17.02 -2.81
N VAL A 54 -1.81 -17.68 -1.66
CA VAL A 54 -2.20 -17.01 -0.41
C VAL A 54 -1.19 -15.92 -0.03
N VAL A 55 0.11 -16.22 -0.14
CA VAL A 55 1.17 -15.23 0.08
C VAL A 55 1.14 -14.13 -0.97
N MET A 56 0.97 -14.48 -2.26
CA MET A 56 0.90 -13.50 -3.36
C MET A 56 -0.28 -12.52 -3.20
N ILE A 57 -1.43 -12.98 -2.72
CA ILE A 57 -2.60 -12.14 -2.46
C ILE A 57 -2.41 -11.32 -1.18
N GLY A 58 -1.81 -11.91 -0.14
CA GLY A 58 -1.66 -11.28 1.18
C GLY A 58 -0.57 -10.20 1.24
N TRP A 59 0.54 -10.37 0.52
CA TRP A 59 1.70 -9.47 0.56
C TRP A 59 1.36 -8.00 0.28
N PRO A 60 0.69 -7.64 -0.83
CA PRO A 60 0.40 -6.24 -1.11
C PRO A 60 -0.67 -5.65 -0.19
N SER A 61 -1.50 -6.49 0.45
CA SER A 61 -2.49 -6.05 1.44
C SER A 61 -1.85 -5.46 2.69
N ILE A 62 -0.69 -5.99 3.11
CA ILE A 62 0.06 -5.51 4.28
C ILE A 62 0.73 -4.16 3.98
N ALA A 63 1.23 -3.96 2.75
CA ALA A 63 1.85 -2.70 2.32
C ALA A 63 0.85 -1.52 2.37
N LYS A 64 -0.40 -1.73 1.96
CA LYS A 64 -1.47 -0.70 2.05
C LYS A 64 -1.71 -0.18 3.46
N ILE A 65 -1.69 -1.06 4.45
CA ILE A 65 -1.96 -0.69 5.85
C ILE A 65 -0.85 0.26 6.34
N GLN A 66 0.40 -0.05 6.02
CA GLN A 66 1.54 0.80 6.38
C GLN A 66 1.48 2.17 5.71
N ILE A 67 1.06 2.27 4.44
CA ILE A 67 0.93 3.55 3.73
C ILE A 67 -0.18 4.42 4.33
N ASN A 68 -1.31 3.83 4.70
CA ASN A 68 -2.40 4.57 5.34
C ASN A 68 -2.00 5.06 6.74
N GLU A 69 -1.30 4.25 7.54
CA GLU A 69 -0.77 4.68 8.83
C GLU A 69 0.26 5.81 8.68
N ALA A 70 1.16 5.72 7.70
CA ALA A 70 2.13 6.77 7.40
C ALA A 70 1.46 8.08 6.96
N GLY A 71 0.38 8.00 6.16
CA GLY A 71 -0.41 9.17 5.76
C GLY A 71 -1.13 9.84 6.93
N ILE A 72 -1.63 9.06 7.91
CA ILE A 72 -2.24 9.58 9.13
C ILE A 72 -1.18 10.19 10.07
N ALA A 73 -0.01 9.55 10.18
CA ALA A 73 1.12 10.08 10.94
C ALA A 73 1.59 11.43 10.38
N LEU A 74 1.62 11.57 9.05
CA LEU A 74 1.90 12.84 8.39
C LEU A 74 0.84 13.90 8.72
N GLU A 75 -0.45 13.56 8.63
CA GLU A 75 -1.54 14.50 8.98
C GLU A 75 -1.42 15.00 10.43
N ASN A 76 -1.09 14.10 11.37
CA ASN A 76 -0.90 14.47 12.77
C ASN A 76 0.34 15.34 13.00
N THR A 77 1.46 14.99 12.36
CA THR A 77 2.71 15.77 12.45
C THR A 77 2.55 17.15 11.81
N LEU A 78 1.77 17.24 10.73
CA LEU A 78 1.44 18.51 10.07
C LEU A 78 0.63 19.42 10.98
N ARG A 79 -0.40 18.88 11.66
CA ARG A 79 -1.17 19.66 12.66
C ARG A 79 -0.31 20.12 13.83
N ALA A 80 0.57 19.25 14.34
CA ALA A 80 1.50 19.63 15.39
C ALA A 80 2.49 20.72 14.95
N TYR A 81 2.87 20.75 13.67
CA TYR A 81 3.71 21.81 13.10
C TYR A 81 2.93 23.12 12.87
N GLU A 82 1.65 23.05 12.51
CA GLU A 82 0.76 24.22 12.44
C GLU A 82 0.56 24.87 13.82
N ASP A 83 0.44 24.05 14.87
CA ASP A 83 0.25 24.51 16.25
C ASP A 83 1.54 25.07 16.88
N ASP A 84 2.72 24.49 16.58
CA ASP A 84 4.03 24.99 17.03
C ASP A 84 5.09 24.95 15.91
N PRO A 85 5.16 25.99 15.06
CA PRO A 85 6.07 26.05 13.90
C PRO A 85 7.55 26.19 14.27
N GLN A 86 7.86 26.55 15.52
CA GLN A 86 9.24 26.82 15.97
C GLN A 86 9.92 25.59 16.57
N ASN A 87 9.20 24.48 16.75
CA ASN A 87 9.78 23.26 17.28
C ASN A 87 10.70 22.56 16.24
N PRO A 88 12.02 22.48 16.50
CA PRO A 88 12.97 21.89 15.57
C PRO A 88 12.80 20.36 15.41
N GLU A 89 12.19 19.68 16.38
CA GLU A 89 11.93 18.24 16.31
C GLU A 89 10.78 17.93 15.36
N THR A 90 9.67 18.68 15.46
CA THR A 90 8.51 18.53 14.57
C THR A 90 8.88 18.81 13.11
N ARG A 91 9.74 19.80 12.87
CA ARG A 91 10.25 20.11 11.52
C ARG A 91 11.07 18.97 10.92
N LYS A 92 11.96 18.35 11.70
CA LYS A 92 12.76 17.19 11.26
C LYS A 92 11.89 15.96 11.01
N ALA A 93 10.93 15.70 11.89
CA ALA A 93 9.99 14.59 11.73
C ALA A 93 9.14 14.75 10.47
N LEU A 94 8.61 15.95 10.23
CA LEU A 94 7.82 16.28 9.03
C LEU A 94 8.65 16.08 7.75
N GLN A 95 9.90 16.54 7.74
CA GLN A 95 10.79 16.38 6.58
C GLN A 95 11.14 14.91 6.29
N ALA A 96 11.32 14.09 7.33
CA ALA A 96 11.59 12.66 7.17
C ALA A 96 10.37 11.90 6.63
N GLN A 97 9.18 12.18 7.17
CA GLN A 97 7.93 11.54 6.74
C GLN A 97 7.54 11.92 5.30
N VAL A 98 7.72 13.18 4.92
CA VAL A 98 7.53 13.62 3.53
C VAL A 98 8.44 12.85 2.58
N LYS A 99 9.73 12.74 2.91
CA LYS A 99 10.68 12.02 2.06
C LYS A 99 10.36 10.53 1.94
N GLU A 100 9.94 9.88 3.03
CA GLU A 100 9.52 8.48 3.00
C GLU A 100 8.28 8.26 2.11
N LEU A 101 7.34 9.19 2.12
CA LEU A 101 6.13 9.12 1.30
C LEU A 101 6.39 9.46 -0.18
N GLU A 102 7.33 10.38 -0.46
CA GLU A 102 7.81 10.67 -1.81
C GLU A 102 8.53 9.45 -2.41
N ASP A 103 9.41 8.79 -1.66
CA ASP A 103 10.15 7.59 -2.10
C ASP A 103 9.22 6.38 -2.36
N LYS A 104 8.01 6.37 -1.77
CA LYS A 104 7.03 5.29 -1.90
C LYS A 104 6.02 5.48 -3.05
N GLU A 105 6.18 6.49 -3.92
CA GLU A 105 5.25 6.82 -5.02
C GLU A 105 3.75 6.79 -4.60
N VAL A 106 3.42 7.47 -3.50
CA VAL A 106 2.06 7.42 -2.94
C VAL A 106 1.04 8.06 -3.89
N LYS A 107 0.03 7.28 -4.32
CA LYS A 107 -1.03 7.74 -5.25
C LYS A 107 -2.31 8.22 -4.58
N ASN A 108 -2.40 8.09 -3.25
CA ASN A 108 -3.60 8.49 -2.50
C ASN A 108 -3.76 10.02 -2.58
N PRO A 109 -4.88 10.55 -3.14
CA PRO A 109 -5.08 11.98 -3.32
C PRO A 109 -5.00 12.79 -2.01
N LYS A 110 -5.47 12.21 -0.89
CA LYS A 110 -5.47 12.88 0.41
C LYS A 110 -4.04 12.98 0.97
N THR A 111 -3.26 11.92 0.84
CA THR A 111 -1.85 11.90 1.26
C THR A 111 -1.01 12.83 0.39
N LEU A 112 -1.27 12.88 -0.92
CA LEU A 112 -0.60 13.81 -1.84
C LEU A 112 -0.85 15.28 -1.47
N ILE A 113 -2.09 15.65 -1.15
CA ILE A 113 -2.42 17.00 -0.68
C ILE A 113 -1.67 17.31 0.63
N ASN A 114 -1.59 16.36 1.55
CA ASN A 114 -0.89 16.54 2.82
C ASN A 114 0.63 16.67 2.63
N VAL A 115 1.23 15.90 1.70
CA VAL A 115 2.65 16.01 1.33
C VAL A 115 2.93 17.37 0.68
N ALA A 116 2.09 17.82 -0.25
CA ALA A 116 2.23 19.15 -0.87
C ALA A 116 2.12 20.27 0.16
N LYS A 117 1.15 20.18 1.09
CA LYS A 117 0.97 21.14 2.20
C LYS A 117 2.19 21.15 3.13
N ALA A 118 2.76 19.98 3.44
CA ALA A 118 3.98 19.86 4.24
C ALA A 118 5.20 20.50 3.55
N ASN A 119 5.39 20.25 2.25
CA ASN A 119 6.48 20.83 1.47
C ASN A 119 6.38 22.36 1.39
N TYR A 120 5.15 22.89 1.22
CA TYR A 120 4.89 24.32 1.27
C TYR A 120 5.27 24.94 2.63
N MET A 121 4.84 24.31 3.74
CA MET A 121 5.16 24.80 5.09
C MET A 121 6.65 24.71 5.45
N LEU A 122 7.37 23.74 4.90
CA LEU A 122 8.81 23.59 5.11
C LEU A 122 9.65 24.60 4.31
N GLY A 123 9.01 25.43 3.47
CA GLY A 123 9.65 26.43 2.61
C GLY A 123 10.32 25.84 1.38
N LYS A 124 9.92 24.63 0.96
CA LYS A 124 10.36 24.00 -0.28
C LYS A 124 9.41 24.35 -1.44
N ASP A 125 9.26 25.63 -1.71
CA ASP A 125 8.28 26.18 -2.69
C ASP A 125 8.45 25.65 -4.13
N ARG A 126 9.54 24.95 -4.45
CA ARG A 126 9.79 24.38 -5.78
C ARG A 126 9.27 22.95 -5.96
N ASP A 127 9.02 22.21 -4.88
CA ASP A 127 8.58 20.80 -4.93
C ASP A 127 7.05 20.65 -4.73
N ALA A 128 6.34 21.72 -4.34
CA ALA A 128 4.90 21.69 -4.07
C ALA A 128 4.00 21.63 -5.33
N LEU A 129 4.58 21.70 -6.52
CA LEU A 129 3.88 21.81 -7.82
C LEU A 129 4.25 20.72 -8.84
N GLN A 130 5.04 19.71 -8.46
CA GLN A 130 5.40 18.57 -9.33
C GLN A 130 4.66 17.29 -8.97
#